data_AF-A0A7C7YD94-F1
#
_entry.id   AF-A0A7C7YD94-F1
#
_cell.length_a   1.000
_cell.length_b   1.000
_cell.length_c   1.000
_cell.angle_alpha   90.00
_cell.angle_beta   90.00
_cell.angle_gamma   90.00
#
_symmetry.space_group_name_H-M   'P 1'
#
loop_
_entity.id
_entity.type
_entity.pdbx_description
1 polymer ?
#
loop_
_entity_poly.entity_id
_entity_poly.type
_entity_poly.pdbx_seq_one_letter_code
_entity_poly.pdbx_strand_id
1 'polypeptide(L)'
;ALAEYRDTHGVFPDGTTDAHTAIGIEPAGNIIGKYITGVEVSDDGSGTITATFGPASQHDGKFLRLTPTANDGAVYFDCTTDIEESYRPSDCGQTPEAQLQKFLEKNTVRQFARRSNGSPIQPAKNSGTCTNCGKGMRWNSHFEQGVYLDLLLDWRLEKNKPKKQIKKAKNNRNKAFKKTTLDDEYIRLKNATGTPYTP
;
A
#
# COMPACT_ATOMS: atom_id res chain seq x y z
N ALA A 1 19.31 19.31 -1.37
CA ALA A 1 18.09 19.19 -0.55
C ALA A 1 17.96 17.79 0.08
N LEU A 2 17.08 16.89 -0.35
CA LEU A 2 16.80 15.65 0.41
C LEU A 2 18.02 14.71 0.57
N ALA A 3 18.71 14.37 -0.52
CA ALA A 3 19.89 13.49 -0.45
C ALA A 3 21.02 14.12 0.37
N GLU A 4 21.28 15.41 0.17
CA GLU A 4 22.24 16.19 0.97
C GLU A 4 21.87 16.25 2.46
N TYR A 5 20.59 16.40 2.78
CA TYR A 5 20.09 16.32 4.15
C TYR A 5 20.42 14.95 4.74
N ARG A 6 20.14 13.87 3.99
CA ARG A 6 20.47 12.49 4.40
C ARG A 6 21.96 12.29 4.62
N ASP A 7 22.80 12.79 3.72
CA ASP A 7 24.26 12.66 3.82
C ASP A 7 24.81 13.42 5.03
N THR A 8 24.18 14.54 5.39
CA THR A 8 24.58 15.36 6.54
C THR A 8 24.07 14.81 7.87
N HIS A 9 22.86 14.25 7.90
CA HIS A 9 22.18 13.84 9.15
C HIS A 9 22.19 12.33 9.38
N GLY A 10 22.56 11.52 8.37
CA GLY A 10 22.54 10.06 8.43
C GLY A 10 21.14 9.43 8.30
N VAL A 11 20.08 10.23 8.35
CA VAL A 11 18.66 9.82 8.27
C VAL A 11 17.88 10.72 7.32
N PHE A 12 16.74 10.25 6.81
CA PHE A 12 15.75 11.11 6.15
C PHE A 12 14.93 11.88 7.21
N PRO A 13 14.23 12.97 6.84
CA PRO A 13 13.35 13.68 7.75
C PRO A 13 12.33 12.73 8.42
N ASP A 14 12.31 12.73 9.74
CA ASP A 14 11.46 11.91 10.62
C ASP A 14 11.11 12.77 11.84
N GLY A 15 9.90 13.34 11.91
CA GLY A 15 9.60 14.26 13.00
C GLY A 15 8.26 15.00 12.99
N THR A 16 8.20 16.08 13.78
CA THR A 16 7.03 16.97 13.94
C THR A 16 7.16 18.27 13.14
N THR A 17 8.24 18.42 12.36
CA THR A 17 8.55 19.62 11.60
C THR A 17 8.54 19.28 10.14
N ASP A 18 7.59 19.87 9.40
CA ASP A 18 7.46 19.77 7.95
C ASP A 18 8.80 19.56 7.22
N ALA A 19 8.91 18.44 6.49
CA ALA A 19 10.16 18.03 5.84
C ALA A 19 10.66 19.08 4.86
N HIS A 20 9.76 19.82 4.19
CA HIS A 20 10.12 20.90 3.28
C HIS A 20 10.92 21.99 3.98
N THR A 21 10.45 22.44 5.14
CA THR A 21 11.17 23.38 6.00
C THR A 21 12.50 22.80 6.47
N ALA A 22 12.52 21.53 6.90
CA ALA A 22 13.73 20.87 7.40
C ALA A 22 14.85 20.78 6.34
N ILE A 23 14.51 20.54 5.08
CA ILE A 23 15.47 20.44 3.96
C ILE A 23 15.64 21.75 3.19
N GLY A 24 14.99 22.84 3.63
CA GLY A 24 15.15 24.18 3.09
C GLY A 24 14.57 24.38 1.69
N ILE A 25 13.41 23.79 1.39
CA ILE A 25 12.71 23.97 0.12
C ILE A 25 11.33 24.61 0.31
N GLU A 26 10.76 25.10 -0.79
CA GLU A 26 9.41 25.67 -0.82
C GLU A 26 8.35 24.68 -0.32
N PRO A 27 7.26 25.14 0.32
CA PRO A 27 6.12 24.29 0.69
C PRO A 27 5.55 23.52 -0.51
N ALA A 28 5.00 22.33 -0.27
CA ALA A 28 4.54 21.44 -1.33
C ALA A 28 3.58 22.08 -2.35
N GLY A 29 2.64 22.90 -1.86
CA GLY A 29 1.67 23.64 -2.69
C GLY A 29 2.26 24.80 -3.50
N ASN A 30 3.52 25.15 -3.27
CA ASN A 30 4.25 26.16 -4.03
C ASN A 30 5.15 25.54 -5.11
N ILE A 31 5.45 24.24 -5.02
CA ILE A 31 6.19 23.50 -6.05
C ILE A 31 5.20 22.97 -7.08
N ILE A 32 4.78 23.87 -7.97
CA ILE A 32 3.71 23.60 -8.96
C ILE A 32 4.20 23.82 -10.40
N GLY A 33 3.44 23.28 -11.35
CA GLY A 33 3.69 23.49 -12.77
C GLY A 33 2.42 23.31 -13.59
N LYS A 34 2.52 23.41 -14.93
CA LYS A 34 1.35 23.26 -15.82
C LYS A 34 0.54 22.00 -15.56
N TYR A 35 1.20 20.91 -15.20
CA TYR A 35 0.62 19.57 -15.06
C TYR A 35 0.68 19.02 -13.63
N ILE A 36 1.24 19.76 -12.67
CA ILE A 36 1.51 19.32 -11.30
C ILE A 36 0.88 20.31 -10.32
N THR A 37 0.13 19.80 -9.34
CA THR A 37 -0.55 20.60 -8.30
C THR A 37 0.24 20.70 -7.00
N GLY A 38 1.29 19.90 -6.84
CA GLY A 38 2.21 19.99 -5.72
C GLY A 38 3.23 18.87 -5.72
N VAL A 39 4.31 19.06 -4.96
CA VAL A 39 5.34 18.05 -4.70
C VAL A 39 5.55 17.97 -3.20
N GLU A 40 5.27 16.82 -2.60
CA GLU A 40 5.42 16.57 -1.17
C GLU A 40 6.68 15.75 -0.89
N VAL A 41 7.41 16.09 0.18
CA VAL A 41 8.47 15.27 0.76
C VAL A 41 7.97 14.74 2.11
N SER A 42 7.97 13.42 2.28
CA SER A 42 7.47 12.80 3.52
C SER A 42 8.37 13.10 4.72
N ASP A 43 7.75 13.32 5.88
CA ASP A 43 8.40 13.52 7.17
C ASP A 43 8.28 12.28 8.11
N ASP A 44 8.18 11.09 7.52
CA ASP A 44 7.95 9.80 8.20
C ASP A 44 9.23 8.92 8.30
N GLY A 45 10.39 9.52 8.05
CA GLY A 45 11.68 8.83 7.98
C GLY A 45 11.95 8.10 6.67
N SER A 46 11.01 8.08 5.72
CA SER A 46 11.22 7.45 4.42
C SER A 46 11.83 8.37 3.36
N GLY A 47 11.66 9.70 3.49
CA GLY A 47 12.13 10.67 2.49
C GLY A 47 11.45 10.56 1.13
N THR A 48 10.26 9.94 1.06
CA THR A 48 9.50 9.79 -0.18
C THR A 48 9.14 11.15 -0.79
N ILE A 49 9.42 11.33 -2.09
CA ILE A 49 9.02 12.52 -2.85
C ILE A 49 7.81 12.15 -3.71
N THR A 50 6.68 12.82 -3.57
CA THR A 50 5.46 12.55 -4.35
C THR A 50 5.00 13.80 -5.10
N ALA A 51 5.00 13.74 -6.42
CA ALA A 51 4.42 14.75 -7.28
C ALA A 51 2.99 14.37 -7.66
N THR A 52 2.03 15.28 -7.45
CA THR A 52 0.62 15.05 -7.77
C THR A 52 0.25 15.71 -9.10
N PHE A 53 -0.31 14.94 -10.01
CA PHE A 53 -0.79 15.41 -11.31
C PHE A 53 -2.08 16.21 -11.16
N GLY A 54 -2.15 17.33 -11.88
CA GLY A 54 -3.29 18.23 -11.92
C GLY A 54 -4.22 18.00 -13.12
N PRO A 55 -5.32 18.77 -13.20
CA PRO A 55 -6.40 18.57 -14.19
C PRO A 55 -5.94 18.73 -15.64
N ALA A 56 -4.87 19.51 -15.89
CA ALA A 56 -4.34 19.70 -17.23
C ALA A 56 -3.52 18.50 -17.78
N SER A 57 -3.22 17.49 -16.95
CA SER A 57 -2.27 16.40 -17.26
C SER A 57 -2.90 15.16 -17.94
N GLN A 58 -4.24 15.09 -18.05
CA GLN A 58 -4.99 13.85 -18.34
C GLN A 58 -4.87 12.74 -17.27
N HIS A 59 -4.14 13.01 -16.18
CA HIS A 59 -3.89 12.09 -15.07
C HIS A 59 -4.26 12.75 -13.74
N ASP A 60 -5.32 13.56 -13.72
CA ASP A 60 -5.71 14.34 -12.55
C ASP A 60 -5.86 13.46 -11.30
N GLY A 61 -5.24 13.91 -10.19
CA GLY A 61 -5.23 13.20 -8.91
C GLY A 61 -4.32 11.97 -8.85
N LYS A 62 -3.65 11.58 -9.94
CA LYS A 62 -2.61 10.54 -9.95
C LYS A 62 -1.27 11.10 -9.50
N PHE A 63 -0.26 10.25 -9.33
CA PHE A 63 1.04 10.68 -8.83
C PHE A 63 2.24 10.00 -9.50
N LEU A 64 3.40 10.65 -9.38
CA LEU A 64 4.72 10.05 -9.54
C LEU A 64 5.44 10.14 -8.20
N ARG A 65 6.01 9.01 -7.75
CA ARG A 65 6.66 8.89 -6.44
C ARG A 65 8.09 8.39 -6.59
N LEU A 66 9.03 9.08 -5.97
CA LEU A 66 10.42 8.66 -5.83
C LEU A 66 10.66 8.22 -4.39
N THR A 67 11.09 6.97 -4.22
CA THR A 67 11.40 6.40 -2.91
C THR A 67 12.92 6.28 -2.77
N PRO A 68 13.55 6.99 -1.84
CA PRO A 68 15.00 6.95 -1.72
C PRO A 68 15.47 5.70 -0.97
N THR A 69 16.56 5.11 -1.45
CA THR A 69 17.33 4.08 -0.73
C THR A 69 18.76 4.57 -0.62
N ALA A 70 19.26 4.68 0.61
CA ALA A 70 20.66 5.04 0.84
C ALA A 70 21.53 3.77 0.94
N ASN A 71 22.59 3.72 0.15
CA ASN A 71 23.61 2.67 0.17
C ASN A 71 24.99 3.34 0.17
N ASP A 72 25.84 3.02 1.15
CA ASP A 72 27.28 3.34 1.22
C ASP A 72 27.76 4.54 0.39
N GLY A 73 27.25 5.74 0.73
CA GLY A 73 27.67 7.02 0.15
C GLY A 73 26.88 7.51 -1.07
N ALA A 74 25.80 6.83 -1.45
CA ALA A 74 24.87 7.27 -2.49
C ALA A 74 23.41 7.07 -2.08
N VAL A 75 22.55 7.95 -2.59
CA VAL A 75 21.08 7.82 -2.49
C VAL A 75 20.54 7.47 -3.87
N TYR A 76 19.90 6.32 -3.99
CA TYR A 76 19.18 5.85 -5.17
C TYR A 76 17.71 6.18 -5.04
N PHE A 77 17.02 6.40 -6.15
CA PHE A 77 15.59 6.71 -6.15
C PHE A 77 14.83 5.71 -7.03
N ASP A 78 14.00 4.90 -6.39
CA ASP A 78 13.06 4.04 -7.12
C ASP A 78 11.82 4.85 -7.49
N CYS A 79 11.48 4.86 -8.78
CA CYS A 79 10.27 5.53 -9.25
C CYS A 79 9.07 4.58 -9.25
N THR A 80 7.93 5.04 -8.75
CA THR A 80 6.63 4.37 -8.90
C THR A 80 5.54 5.36 -9.29
N THR A 81 4.51 4.88 -9.99
CA THR A 81 3.37 5.73 -10.38
C THR A 81 2.12 4.90 -10.63
N ASP A 82 0.97 5.50 -10.36
CA ASP A 82 -0.37 4.94 -10.59
C ASP A 82 -1.00 5.41 -11.92
N ILE A 83 -0.27 6.12 -12.77
CA ILE A 83 -0.70 6.38 -14.17
C ILE A 83 -0.77 5.10 -14.99
N GLU A 84 -1.57 5.16 -16.06
CA GLU A 84 -1.75 4.03 -16.97
C GLU A 84 -0.40 3.60 -17.56
N GLU A 85 -0.21 2.28 -17.68
CA GLU A 85 1.05 1.66 -18.07
C GLU A 85 1.58 2.16 -19.42
N SER A 86 0.69 2.49 -20.36
CA SER A 86 1.03 3.05 -21.67
C SER A 86 1.65 4.46 -21.60
N TYR A 87 1.41 5.19 -20.50
CA TYR A 87 1.94 6.53 -20.25
C TYR A 87 3.06 6.55 -19.21
N ARG A 88 3.37 5.39 -18.61
CA ARG A 88 4.39 5.28 -17.56
C ARG A 88 5.80 5.38 -18.15
N PRO A 89 6.69 6.21 -17.59
CA PRO A 89 8.12 6.16 -17.93
C PRO A 89 8.67 4.75 -17.70
N SER A 90 9.53 4.25 -18.59
CA SER A 90 10.08 2.88 -18.50
C SER A 90 10.73 2.56 -17.15
N ASP A 91 11.32 3.58 -16.54
CA ASP A 91 12.10 3.46 -15.31
C ASP A 91 11.23 3.60 -14.05
N CYS A 92 9.94 3.90 -14.22
CA CYS A 92 8.97 3.89 -13.14
C CYS A 92 8.26 2.54 -13.09
N GLY A 93 8.22 1.94 -11.91
CA GLY A 93 7.46 0.74 -11.62
C GLY A 93 5.98 1.01 -11.36
N GLN A 94 5.20 -0.07 -11.28
CA GLN A 94 3.90 -0.03 -10.62
C GLN A 94 4.09 0.20 -9.12
N THR A 95 3.16 0.91 -8.50
CA THR A 95 3.17 1.05 -7.04
C THR A 95 2.97 -0.31 -6.37
N PRO A 96 3.48 -0.51 -5.14
CA PRO A 96 3.23 -1.74 -4.38
C PRO A 96 1.73 -2.07 -4.26
N GLU A 97 0.87 -1.05 -4.13
CA GLU A 97 -0.58 -1.22 -4.04
C GLU A 97 -1.16 -1.75 -5.36
N ALA A 98 -0.70 -1.23 -6.51
CA ALA A 98 -1.12 -1.70 -7.82
C ALA A 98 -0.64 -3.13 -8.09
N GLN A 99 0.58 -3.47 -7.65
CA GLN A 99 1.11 -4.84 -7.74
C GLN A 99 0.31 -5.81 -6.88
N LEU A 100 0.00 -5.42 -5.64
CA LEU A 100 -0.84 -6.21 -4.73
C LEU A 100 -2.24 -6.40 -5.30
N GLN A 101 -2.85 -5.33 -5.83
CA GLN A 101 -4.18 -5.39 -6.45
C GLN A 101 -4.19 -6.37 -7.64
N LYS A 102 -3.25 -6.24 -8.58
CA LYS A 102 -3.12 -7.17 -9.72
C LYS A 102 -2.90 -8.61 -9.27
N PHE A 103 -2.10 -8.81 -8.21
CA PHE A 103 -1.88 -10.15 -7.65
C PHE A 103 -3.17 -10.75 -7.08
N LEU A 104 -3.97 -9.96 -6.37
CA LEU A 104 -5.23 -10.40 -5.79
C LEU A 104 -6.28 -10.73 -6.86
N GLU A 105 -6.38 -9.90 -7.90
CA GLU A 105 -7.26 -10.13 -9.06
C GLU A 105 -6.88 -11.41 -9.82
N LYS A 106 -5.58 -11.58 -10.12
CA LYS A 106 -5.03 -12.78 -10.77
C LYS A 106 -5.37 -14.05 -9.98
N ASN A 107 -5.41 -13.96 -8.65
CA ASN A 107 -5.71 -15.07 -7.76
C ASN A 107 -7.19 -15.12 -7.32
N THR A 108 -8.08 -14.40 -8.01
CA THR A 108 -9.55 -14.43 -7.82
C THR A 108 -10.01 -14.07 -6.40
N VAL A 109 -9.29 -13.18 -5.74
CA VAL A 109 -9.68 -12.64 -4.44
C VAL A 109 -10.72 -11.55 -4.65
N ARG A 110 -11.91 -11.71 -4.06
CA ARG A 110 -12.95 -10.68 -4.15
C ARG A 110 -12.64 -9.47 -3.27
N GLN A 111 -13.19 -8.33 -3.65
CA GLN A 111 -13.26 -7.18 -2.75
C GLN A 111 -14.21 -7.48 -1.58
N PHE A 112 -13.78 -7.12 -0.37
CA PHE A 112 -14.55 -7.35 0.86
C PHE A 112 -15.21 -6.04 1.30
N ALA A 113 -16.54 -6.00 1.28
CA ALA A 113 -17.29 -4.89 1.85
C ALA A 113 -16.91 -4.67 3.33
N ARG A 114 -17.00 -3.42 3.79
CA ARG A 114 -16.69 -3.05 5.18
C ARG A 114 -17.95 -2.59 5.92
N ARG A 115 -17.96 -2.82 7.23
CA ARG A 115 -18.95 -2.21 8.13
C ARG A 115 -18.61 -0.74 8.36
N SER A 116 -19.55 0.01 8.92
CA SER A 116 -19.34 1.41 9.34
C SER A 116 -18.13 1.61 10.28
N ASN A 117 -17.76 0.59 11.05
CA ASN A 117 -16.58 0.63 11.93
C ASN A 117 -15.26 0.20 11.25
N GLY A 118 -15.24 0.08 9.92
CA GLY A 118 -14.09 -0.33 9.12
C GLY A 118 -13.80 -1.83 9.09
N SER A 119 -14.50 -2.66 9.88
CA SER A 119 -14.28 -4.11 9.91
C SER A 119 -14.65 -4.75 8.56
N PRO A 120 -13.82 -5.65 8.02
CA PRO A 120 -14.17 -6.39 6.80
C PRO A 120 -15.35 -7.34 7.07
N ILE A 121 -16.30 -7.37 6.14
CA ILE A 121 -17.50 -8.22 6.17
C ILE A 121 -17.14 -9.57 5.57
N GLN A 122 -17.38 -10.62 6.33
CA GLN A 122 -17.23 -11.98 5.85
C GLN A 122 -18.30 -12.28 4.79
N PRO A 123 -17.94 -12.81 3.61
CA PRO A 123 -18.90 -13.20 2.59
C PRO A 123 -19.94 -14.19 3.13
N ALA A 124 -21.19 -14.09 2.68
CA ALA A 124 -22.19 -15.10 3.01
C ALA A 124 -21.87 -16.44 2.32
N LYS A 125 -22.30 -17.55 2.92
CA LYS A 125 -22.26 -18.86 2.25
C LYS A 125 -23.19 -18.83 1.05
N ASN A 126 -22.84 -19.50 -0.04
CA ASN A 126 -23.64 -19.55 -1.26
C ASN A 126 -24.02 -18.15 -1.80
N SER A 127 -23.16 -17.15 -1.59
CA SER A 127 -23.46 -15.74 -1.92
C SER A 127 -23.48 -15.42 -3.42
N GLY A 128 -23.35 -16.41 -4.32
CA GLY A 128 -23.26 -16.22 -5.77
C GLY A 128 -21.98 -15.53 -6.25
N THR A 129 -21.31 -14.75 -5.39
CA THR A 129 -20.04 -14.05 -5.66
C THR A 129 -18.81 -14.94 -5.61
N CYS A 130 -19.01 -16.24 -5.38
CA CYS A 130 -17.93 -17.22 -5.37
C CYS A 130 -18.05 -18.14 -6.58
N THR A 131 -17.07 -18.09 -7.47
CA THR A 131 -17.08 -18.83 -8.74
C THR A 131 -16.91 -20.34 -8.53
N ASN A 132 -16.14 -20.74 -7.51
CA ASN A 132 -15.74 -22.14 -7.25
C ASN A 132 -16.34 -22.75 -5.97
N CYS A 133 -17.36 -22.12 -5.38
CA CYS A 133 -17.93 -22.61 -4.12
C CYS A 133 -18.97 -23.71 -4.35
N GLY A 134 -18.66 -24.94 -3.91
CA GLY A 134 -19.68 -25.98 -3.72
C GLY A 134 -20.70 -25.62 -2.62
N LYS A 135 -21.77 -26.41 -2.48
CA LYS A 135 -22.79 -26.21 -1.44
C LYS A 135 -22.15 -26.10 -0.04
N GLY A 136 -22.37 -24.96 0.62
CA GLY A 136 -21.86 -24.70 1.97
C GLY A 136 -20.46 -24.09 2.03
N MET A 137 -19.79 -23.91 0.89
CA MET A 137 -18.53 -23.17 0.79
C MET A 137 -18.77 -21.65 0.72
N ARG A 138 -17.73 -20.90 1.11
CA ARG A 138 -17.78 -19.43 1.24
C ARG A 138 -16.73 -18.72 0.38
N TRP A 139 -15.60 -19.37 0.15
CA TRP A 139 -14.40 -18.75 -0.42
C TRP A 139 -14.05 -19.40 -1.76
N ASN A 140 -13.57 -18.60 -2.70
CA ASN A 140 -13.03 -19.02 -3.99
C ASN A 140 -11.82 -19.94 -3.80
N SER A 141 -11.03 -19.68 -2.76
CA SER A 141 -9.84 -20.45 -2.42
C SER A 141 -9.48 -20.33 -0.94
N HIS A 142 -8.59 -21.21 -0.46
CA HIS A 142 -7.98 -21.03 0.86
C HIS A 142 -7.11 -19.76 0.94
N PHE A 143 -6.55 -19.33 -0.18
CA PHE A 143 -5.82 -18.07 -0.28
C PHE A 143 -6.74 -16.86 -0.01
N GLU A 144 -7.89 -16.77 -0.69
CA GLU A 144 -8.89 -15.71 -0.45
C GLU A 144 -9.34 -15.68 1.02
N GLN A 145 -9.60 -16.85 1.60
CA GLN A 145 -9.92 -16.97 3.02
C GLN A 145 -8.82 -16.40 3.91
N GLY A 146 -7.55 -16.67 3.56
CA GLY A 146 -6.39 -16.16 4.26
C GLY A 146 -6.31 -14.64 4.19
N VAL A 147 -6.48 -14.05 3.00
CA VAL A 147 -6.49 -12.59 2.78
C VAL A 147 -7.57 -11.92 3.64
N TYR A 148 -8.81 -12.43 3.64
CA TYR A 148 -9.86 -11.90 4.51
C TYR A 148 -9.46 -11.92 6.00
N LEU A 149 -8.86 -13.02 6.46
CA LEU A 149 -8.46 -13.19 7.86
C LEU A 149 -7.27 -12.29 8.23
N ASP A 150 -6.42 -11.97 7.26
CA ASP A 150 -5.33 -11.02 7.40
C ASP A 150 -5.85 -9.58 7.54
N LEU A 151 -6.76 -9.15 6.66
CA LEU A 151 -7.46 -7.86 6.79
C LEU A 151 -8.20 -7.72 8.13
N LEU A 152 -8.84 -8.81 8.59
CA LEU A 152 -9.50 -8.84 9.89
C LEU A 152 -8.49 -8.73 11.05
N LEU A 153 -7.30 -9.30 10.91
CA LEU A 153 -6.23 -9.21 11.90
C LEU A 153 -5.71 -7.78 11.98
N ASP A 154 -5.45 -7.13 10.85
CA ASP A 154 -4.98 -5.74 10.78
C ASP A 154 -5.97 -4.80 11.47
N TRP A 155 -7.26 -4.88 11.10
CA TRP A 155 -8.30 -4.08 11.74
C TRP A 155 -8.39 -4.33 13.25
N ARG A 156 -8.15 -5.56 13.71
CA ARG A 156 -8.16 -5.87 15.16
C ARG A 156 -6.96 -5.27 15.88
N LEU A 157 -5.79 -5.25 15.26
CA LEU A 157 -4.59 -4.61 15.78
C LEU A 157 -4.81 -3.10 15.86
N GLU A 158 -5.25 -2.49 14.76
CA GLU A 158 -5.55 -1.06 14.67
C GLU A 158 -6.56 -0.60 15.73
N LYS A 159 -7.64 -1.37 15.95
CA LYS A 159 -8.66 -1.04 16.95
C LYS A 159 -8.34 -1.55 18.36
N ASN A 160 -7.09 -1.96 18.63
CA ASN A 160 -6.63 -2.46 19.93
C ASN A 160 -7.60 -3.50 20.55
N LYS A 161 -8.09 -4.44 19.74
CA LYS A 161 -9.05 -5.45 20.20
C LYS A 161 -8.42 -6.39 21.24
N PRO A 162 -9.23 -7.08 22.06
CA PRO A 162 -8.70 -7.96 23.10
C PRO A 162 -7.69 -8.99 22.56
N LYS A 163 -6.57 -9.20 23.26
CA LYS A 163 -5.48 -10.12 22.86
C LYS A 163 -5.96 -11.51 22.44
N LYS A 164 -6.99 -12.04 23.11
CA LYS A 164 -7.63 -13.32 22.75
C LYS A 164 -8.22 -13.32 21.34
N GLN A 165 -8.85 -12.22 20.93
CA GLN A 165 -9.41 -12.06 19.59
C GLN A 165 -8.31 -11.93 18.53
N ILE A 166 -7.24 -11.18 18.83
CA ILE A 166 -6.06 -11.06 17.95
C ILE A 166 -5.41 -12.42 17.75
N LYS A 167 -5.12 -13.15 18.83
CA LYS A 167 -4.56 -14.51 18.78
C LYS A 167 -5.41 -15.46 17.95
N LYS A 168 -6.75 -15.42 18.13
CA LYS A 168 -7.68 -16.24 17.33
C LYS A 168 -7.65 -15.87 15.85
N ALA A 169 -7.62 -14.58 15.51
CA ALA A 169 -7.52 -14.14 14.11
C ALA A 169 -6.21 -14.60 13.48
N LYS A 170 -5.08 -14.39 14.16
CA LYS A 170 -3.75 -14.84 13.71
C LYS A 170 -3.70 -16.35 13.47
N ASN A 171 -4.22 -17.15 14.40
CA ASN A 171 -4.25 -18.61 14.24
C ASN A 171 -5.11 -19.04 13.05
N ASN A 172 -6.27 -18.42 12.85
CA ASN A 172 -7.14 -18.72 11.73
C ASN A 172 -6.49 -18.33 10.39
N ARG A 173 -5.88 -17.14 10.32
CA ARG A 173 -5.14 -16.63 9.17
C ARG A 173 -4.03 -17.60 8.78
N ASN A 174 -3.18 -17.99 9.74
CA ASN A 174 -2.10 -18.96 9.49
C ASN A 174 -2.63 -20.32 9.05
N LYS A 175 -3.76 -20.78 9.60
CA LYS A 175 -4.38 -22.04 9.17
C LYS A 175 -4.89 -22.00 7.72
N ALA A 176 -5.37 -20.84 7.26
CA ALA A 176 -5.81 -20.66 5.88
C ALA A 176 -4.60 -20.59 4.93
N PHE A 177 -3.59 -19.79 5.27
CA PHE A 177 -2.38 -19.64 4.44
C PHE A 177 -1.54 -20.92 4.33
N LYS A 178 -1.49 -21.75 5.37
CA LYS A 178 -0.87 -23.11 5.29
C LYS A 178 -1.45 -24.03 4.22
N LYS A 179 -2.58 -23.68 3.60
CA LYS A 179 -3.23 -24.47 2.55
C LYS A 179 -3.01 -23.90 1.14
N THR A 180 -2.09 -22.95 1.00
CA THR A 180 -1.71 -22.33 -0.26
C THR A 180 -0.20 -22.06 -0.23
N THR A 181 0.38 -21.80 -1.40
CA THR A 181 1.78 -21.39 -1.58
C THR A 181 1.88 -19.91 -1.97
N LEU A 182 0.75 -19.20 -2.00
CA LEU A 182 0.64 -17.80 -2.44
C LEU A 182 0.85 -16.80 -1.29
N ASP A 183 0.96 -17.29 -0.06
CA ASP A 183 1.03 -16.45 1.13
C ASP A 183 2.34 -15.68 1.23
N ASP A 184 3.48 -16.29 0.90
CA ASP A 184 4.77 -15.58 0.92
C ASP A 184 4.79 -14.39 -0.04
N GLU A 185 4.32 -14.57 -1.27
CA GLU A 185 4.25 -13.49 -2.26
C GLU A 185 3.24 -12.41 -1.86
N TYR A 186 2.07 -12.81 -1.37
CA TYR A 186 1.08 -11.88 -0.83
C TYR A 186 1.63 -11.03 0.32
N ILE A 187 2.35 -11.64 1.27
CA ILE A 187 2.90 -10.92 2.42
C ILE A 187 4.06 -10.01 2.01
N ARG A 188 4.88 -10.42 1.06
CA ARG A 188 5.89 -9.53 0.47
C ARG A 188 5.23 -8.31 -0.17
N LEU A 189 4.23 -8.51 -1.02
CA LEU A 189 3.52 -7.42 -1.71
C LEU A 189 2.76 -6.51 -0.74
N LYS A 190 2.09 -7.09 0.27
CA LYS A 190 1.40 -6.33 1.31
C LYS A 190 2.37 -5.53 2.17
N ASN A 191 3.52 -6.08 2.57
CA ASN A 191 4.47 -5.32 3.37
C ASN A 191 5.06 -4.14 2.58
N ALA A 192 5.18 -4.27 1.25
CA ALA A 192 5.66 -3.20 0.39
C ALA A 192 4.70 -2.01 0.28
N THR A 193 3.41 -2.14 0.63
CA THR A 193 2.47 -0.99 0.61
C THR A 193 2.66 -0.01 1.77
N GLY A 194 3.45 -0.35 2.79
CA GLY A 194 3.73 0.52 3.95
C GLY A 194 2.53 0.84 4.87
N THR A 195 1.30 0.58 4.41
CA THR A 195 0.05 0.82 5.10
C THR A 195 -0.83 -0.45 5.08
N PRO A 196 -1.79 -0.61 6.02
CA PRO A 196 -2.75 -1.71 5.95
C PRO A 196 -3.54 -1.61 4.64
N TYR A 197 -3.29 -2.54 3.72
CA TYR A 197 -4.00 -2.59 2.45
C TYR A 197 -5.52 -2.60 2.67
N THR A 198 -6.18 -1.59 2.09
CA THR A 198 -7.64 -1.47 2.06
C THR A 198 -8.12 -1.76 0.63
N PRO A 199 -8.47 -3.02 0.30
CA PRO A 199 -9.12 -3.33 -0.97
C PRO A 199 -10.47 -2.63 -1.08
#